data_AF-X1CI23-F1
#
_entry.id   AF-X1CI23-F1
#
_cell.length_a   1.000
_cell.length_b   1.000
_cell.length_c   1.000
_cell.angle_alpha   90.00
_cell.angle_beta   90.00
_cell.angle_gamma   90.00
#
_symmetry.space_group_name_H-M   'P 1'
#
loop_
_entity.id
_entity.type
_entity.pdbx_description
1 polymer ?
#
loop_
_entity_poly.entity_id
_entity_poly.type
_entity_poly.pdbx_seq_one_letter_code
_entity_poly.pdbx_strand_id
1 'polypeptide(L)' 'MRQIGAASLELCYVACGRTESFLMTGVNPWDVSAGTLIVTEAGGKVT' A
#
# COMPACT_ATOMS: atom_id res chain seq x y z
N MET A 1 -3.27 -9.47 -9.03
CA MET A 1 -3.59 -9.27 -7.60
C MET A 1 -2.65 -10.17 -6.80
N ARG A 2 -1.63 -9.60 -6.15
CA ARG A 2 -0.82 -10.33 -5.16
C ARG A 2 -1.49 -10.12 -3.80
N GLN A 3 -1.50 -11.16 -2.98
CA GLN A 3 -1.99 -11.10 -1.60
C GLN A 3 -0.94 -11.71 -0.69
N ILE A 4 -0.09 -10.87 -0.13
CA ILE A 4 0.92 -11.24 0.87
C ILE A 4 0.28 -11.30 2.28
N GLY A 5 -1.00 -10.90 2.41
CA GLY A 5 -1.78 -10.98 3.64
C GLY A 5 -1.60 -9.79 4.60
N ALA A 6 -0.79 -8.80 4.23
CA ALA A 6 -0.57 -7.57 4.98
C ALA A 6 -0.66 -6.33 4.08
N ALA A 7 -1.66 -5.47 4.31
CA ALA A 7 -1.94 -4.30 3.47
C ALA A 7 -0.79 -3.27 3.48
N SER A 8 -0.17 -3.06 4.65
CA SER A 8 0.99 -2.18 4.80
C SER A 8 2.19 -2.64 3.96
N LEU A 9 2.43 -3.95 3.90
CA LEU A 9 3.55 -4.51 3.14
C LEU A 9 3.34 -4.35 1.63
N GLU A 10 2.13 -4.56 1.14
CA GLU A 10 1.76 -4.35 -0.26
C GLU A 10 1.94 -2.89 -0.67
N LEU A 11 1.56 -1.94 0.19
CA LEU A 11 1.80 -0.51 -0.04
C LEU A 11 3.30 -0.18 -0.10
N CYS A 12 4.14 -0.81 0.73
CA CYS A 12 5.59 -0.67 0.60
C CYS A 12 6.12 -1.21 -0.73
N TYR A 13 5.55 -2.30 -1.26
CA TYR A 13 5.92 -2.81 -2.58
C TYR A 13 5.53 -1.84 -3.71
N VAL A 14 4.40 -1.15 -3.58
CA VAL A 14 4.01 -0.07 -4.49
C VAL A 14 5.01 1.07 -4.41
N ALA A 15 5.36 1.53 -3.21
CA ALA A 15 6.33 2.59 -3.01
C ALA A 15 7.73 2.25 -3.57
N CYS A 16 8.15 0.97 -3.47
CA CYS A 16 9.41 0.51 -4.03
C CYS A 16 9.37 0.20 -5.55
N GLY A 17 8.25 0.44 -6.23
CA GLY A 17 8.10 0.14 -7.66
C GLY A 17 8.11 -1.36 -8.00
N ARG A 18 7.90 -2.23 -7.01
CA ARG A 18 7.81 -3.69 -7.22
C ARG A 18 6.46 -4.11 -7.79
N THR A 19 5.43 -3.33 -7.47
CA THR A 19 4.05 -3.53 -7.89
C THR A 19 3.48 -2.18 -8.31
N GLU A 20 2.64 -2.13 -9.33
CA GLU A 20 2.12 -0.85 -9.84
C GLU A 20 0.97 -0.28 -8.98
N SER A 21 0.15 -1.14 -8.36
CA SER A 21 -0.99 -0.72 -7.55
C SER A 21 -1.41 -1.76 -6.52
N PHE A 22 -2.04 -1.31 -5.45
CA PHE A 22 -2.66 -2.12 -4.40
C PHE A 22 -4.11 -1.67 -4.19
N LEU A 23 -5.05 -2.63 -4.17
CA LEU A 23 -6.46 -2.37 -3.92
C LEU A 23 -7.03 -3.51 -3.05
N MET A 24 -7.60 -3.15 -1.90
CA MET A 24 -8.24 -4.11 -1.00
C MET A 24 -9.44 -3.45 -0.29
N THR A 25 -10.52 -4.21 -0.14
CA THR A 25 -11.73 -3.79 0.58
C THR A 25 -11.75 -4.41 1.98
N GLY A 26 -12.42 -3.75 2.94
CA GLY A 26 -12.58 -4.27 4.29
C GLY A 26 -11.31 -4.22 5.16
N VAL A 27 -10.34 -3.38 4.80
CA VAL A 27 -9.14 -3.15 5.60
C VAL A 27 -9.40 -2.06 6.63
N ASN A 28 -8.85 -2.22 7.83
CA ASN A 28 -8.96 -1.16 8.82
C ASN A 28 -8.01 0.00 8.48
N PRO A 29 -8.35 1.25 8.84
CA PRO A 29 -7.51 2.41 8.55
C PRO A 29 -6.08 2.31 9.12
N TRP A 30 -5.90 1.63 10.25
CA TRP A 30 -4.59 1.44 10.87
C TRP A 30 -3.68 0.46 10.12
N ASP A 31 -4.25 -0.46 9.33
CA ASP A 31 -3.48 -1.43 8.56
C ASP A 31 -2.87 -0.80 7.29
N VAL A 32 -3.39 0.34 6.84
CA VAL A 32 -2.93 1.07 5.64
C VAL A 32 -2.23 2.38 5.97
N SER A 33 -2.41 2.96 7.17
CA SER A 33 -1.90 4.29 7.53
C SER A 33 -0.41 4.48 7.27
N ALA A 34 0.43 3.54 7.74
CA ALA A 34 1.87 3.58 7.54
C ALA A 34 2.25 3.43 6.06
N GLY A 35 1.60 2.50 5.34
CA GLY A 35 1.85 2.27 3.92
C GLY A 35 1.45 3.47 3.06
N THR A 36 0.34 4.14 3.40
CA THR A 36 -0.13 5.34 2.71
C THR A 36 0.88 6.47 2.82
N LEU A 37 1.47 6.68 3.99
CA LEU A 37 2.53 7.67 4.16
C LEU A 37 3.75 7.33 3.30
N ILE A 38 4.21 6.07 3.34
CA ILE A 38 5.38 5.61 2.56
C ILE A 38 5.14 5.79 1.05
N VAL A 39 3.95 5.44 0.55
CA VAL A 39 3.59 5.65 -0.87
C VAL A 39 3.58 7.13 -1.22
N THR A 40 3.03 7.97 -0.33
CA THR A 40 2.98 9.43 -0.54
C THR A 40 4.39 10.04 -0.60
N GLU A 41 5.28 9.67 0.32
CA GLU A 41 6.67 10.14 0.35
C GLU A 41 7.49 9.63 -0.84
N ALA A 42 7.16 8.45 -1.37
CA ALA A 42 7.73 7.94 -2.61
C ALA A 42 7.20 8.65 -3.88
N GLY A 43 6.31 9.63 -3.75
CA GLY A 43 5.68 10.35 -4.87
C GLY A 43 4.50 9.60 -5.51
N GLY A 44 4.01 8.54 -4.87
CA GLY A 44 2.83 7.80 -5.28
C GLY A 44 1.53 8.49 -4.84
N LYS A 45 0.41 8.03 -5.40
CA LYS A 45 -0.92 8.57 -5.11
C LYS A 45 -1.79 7.51 -4.44
N VAL A 46 -2.44 7.88 -3.34
CA VAL A 46 -3.37 7.03 -2.57
C VAL A 46 -4.78 7.64 -2.64
N THR A 47 -5.79 6.82 -2.90
CA THR A 47 -7.19 7.26 -3.11
C THR A 47 -8.17 6.33 -2.41
#